data_AF-A0A5J5QDP4-F1
#
_entry.id   AF-A0A5J5QDP4-F1
#
_cell.length_a   1.000
_cell.length_b   1.000
_cell.length_c   1.000
_cell.angle_alpha   90.00
_cell.angle_beta   90.00
_cell.angle_gamma   90.00
#
_symmetry.space_group_name_H-M   'P 1'
#
loop_
_entity.id
_entity.type
_entity.pdbx_description
1 polymer ?
#
loop_
_entity_poly.entity_id
_entity_poly.type
_entity_poly.pdbx_seq_one_letter_code
_entity_poly.pdbx_strand_id
1 'polypeptide(L)'
;MIQLKTKLHVFLATSPKENVCDFKVEGSWLERSCIIYSGESNTILAQMHKKHNVESVLLGKDKFMVMVYPNVVYAFVVALIAILDGINHDDDE
;
A
#
# COMPACT_ATOMS: atom_id res chain seq x y z
N MET A 1 5.47 17.18 12.07
CA MET A 1 5.62 15.82 11.49
C MET A 1 5.59 15.97 9.97
N ILE A 2 6.67 15.62 9.30
CA ILE A 2 6.75 15.63 7.84
C ILE A 2 6.02 14.36 7.36
N GLN A 3 4.95 14.51 6.59
CA GLN A 3 4.20 13.39 6.02
C GLN A 3 5.00 12.79 4.85
N LEU A 4 5.46 11.54 4.98
CA LEU A 4 6.03 10.81 3.86
C LEU A 4 4.88 10.33 2.96
N LYS A 5 4.70 10.98 1.81
CA LYS A 5 3.83 10.42 0.76
C LYS A 5 4.50 9.16 0.23
N THR A 6 3.82 8.02 0.35
CA THR A 6 4.31 6.77 -0.19
C THR A 6 3.99 6.71 -1.68
N LYS A 7 5.01 6.49 -2.50
CA LYS A 7 4.88 6.21 -3.93
C LYS A 7 5.79 5.05 -4.31
N LEU A 8 5.20 3.94 -4.75
CA LEU A 8 5.93 2.76 -5.25
C LEU A 8 5.54 2.49 -6.70
N HIS A 9 6.53 2.24 -7.55
CA HIS A 9 6.35 1.72 -8.90
C HIS A 9 6.77 0.25 -8.91
N VAL A 10 5.89 -0.64 -9.35
CA VAL A 10 6.10 -2.09 -9.34
C VAL A 10 6.23 -2.57 -10.78
N PHE A 11 7.32 -3.28 -11.06
CA PHE A 11 7.64 -3.83 -12.37
C PHE A 11 7.69 -5.35 -12.27
N LEU A 12 6.95 -6.03 -13.13
CA LEU A 12 7.01 -7.48 -13.26
C LEU A 12 8.26 -7.86 -14.05
N ALA A 13 8.90 -8.96 -13.67
CA ALA A 13 10.11 -9.45 -14.32
C ALA A 13 9.93 -9.74 -15.83
N THR A 14 8.70 -9.97 -16.27
CA THR A 14 8.36 -10.27 -17.67
C THR A 14 8.08 -9.02 -18.51
N SER A 15 8.08 -7.83 -17.92
CA SER A 15 7.68 -6.62 -18.62
C SER A 15 8.82 -6.09 -19.49
N PRO A 16 8.64 -5.99 -20.82
CA PRO A 16 9.70 -5.59 -21.76
C PRO A 16 9.96 -4.07 -21.77
N LYS A 17 9.19 -3.29 -21.01
CA LYS A 17 9.24 -1.82 -20.99
C LYS A 17 9.48 -1.33 -19.56
N GLU A 18 10.74 -1.07 -19.22
CA GLU A 18 11.14 -0.60 -17.89
C GLU A 18 10.68 0.83 -17.56
N ASN A 19 10.17 1.58 -18.54
CA ASN A 19 9.77 2.98 -18.36
C ASN A 19 8.33 3.17 -17.87
N VAL A 20 7.51 2.12 -17.84
CA VAL A 20 6.11 2.17 -17.40
C VAL A 20 5.89 1.06 -16.38
N CYS A 21 5.48 1.43 -15.17
CA CYS A 21 5.21 0.44 -14.14
C CYS A 21 3.97 -0.41 -14.48
N ASP A 22 3.98 -1.66 -14.04
CA ASP A 22 2.83 -2.57 -14.16
C ASP A 22 1.79 -2.31 -13.08
N PHE A 23 2.24 -1.79 -11.92
CA PHE A 23 1.39 -1.34 -10.84
C PHE A 23 2.02 -0.14 -10.14
N LYS A 24 1.18 0.72 -9.57
CA LYS A 24 1.64 1.81 -8.68
C LYS A 24 0.91 1.77 -7.36
N VAL A 25 1.61 2.15 -6.29
CA VAL A 25 1.03 2.40 -4.98
C VAL A 25 1.18 3.87 -4.67
N GLU A 26 0.10 4.53 -4.28
CA GLU A 26 0.11 5.93 -3.84
C GLU A 26 -0.69 6.10 -2.54
N GLY A 27 -0.34 7.10 -1.73
CA GLY A 27 -1.07 7.47 -0.52
C GLY A 27 -0.16 7.69 0.67
N SER A 28 -0.67 7.47 1.88
CA SER A 28 0.10 7.57 3.12
C SER A 28 -0.05 6.29 3.94
N TRP A 29 1.08 5.67 4.26
CA TRP A 29 1.12 4.53 5.16
C TRP A 29 0.63 4.90 6.56
N LEU A 30 1.11 6.03 7.11
CA LEU A 30 0.73 6.52 8.44
C LEU A 30 -0.77 6.81 8.57
N GLU A 31 -1.39 7.32 7.50
CA GLU A 31 -2.83 7.59 7.47
C GLU A 31 -3.66 6.36 7.09
N ARG A 32 -3.00 5.24 6.77
CA ARG A 32 -3.62 4.01 6.28
C ARG A 32 -4.50 4.26 5.05
N SER A 33 -3.99 5.06 4.12
CA SER A 33 -4.69 5.56 2.93
C SER A 33 -4.07 5.11 1.61
N CYS A 34 -3.16 4.12 1.64
CA CYS A 34 -2.52 3.58 0.45
C CYS A 34 -3.53 2.94 -0.52
N ILE A 35 -3.35 3.19 -1.81
CA ILE A 35 -4.16 2.66 -2.92
C ILE A 35 -3.22 2.01 -3.93
N ILE A 36 -3.58 0.80 -4.38
CA ILE A 36 -2.85 0.03 -5.39
C ILE A 36 -3.60 0.16 -6.72
N TYR A 37 -2.90 0.53 -7.78
CA TYR A 37 -3.45 0.74 -9.11
C TYR A 37 -2.78 -0.15 -10.16
N SER A 38 -3.50 -0.41 -11.25
CA SER A 38 -2.96 -1.07 -12.45
C SER A 38 -2.19 -0.07 -13.32
N GLY A 39 -0.87 -0.27 -13.42
CA GLY A 39 0.08 0.57 -14.16
C GLY A 39 -0.11 2.07 -13.93
N GLU A 40 -0.05 2.84 -15.01
CA GLU A 40 -0.31 4.29 -14.99
C GLU A 40 -1.80 4.65 -14.97
N SER A 41 -2.70 3.68 -15.11
CA SER A 41 -4.14 3.93 -15.10
C SER A 41 -4.66 4.29 -13.71
N ASN A 42 -5.89 4.81 -13.64
CA ASN A 42 -6.60 5.05 -12.38
C ASN A 42 -7.48 3.85 -11.95
N THR A 43 -7.25 2.66 -12.52
CA THR A 43 -7.95 1.43 -12.12
C THR A 43 -7.43 0.96 -10.77
N ILE A 44 -8.27 1.02 -9.74
CA ILE A 44 -7.96 0.59 -8.38
C ILE A 44 -8.06 -0.93 -8.27
N LEU A 45 -7.03 -1.54 -7.71
CA LEU A 45 -6.93 -2.98 -7.44
C LEU A 45 -7.12 -3.30 -5.96
N ALA A 46 -6.63 -2.41 -5.09
CA ALA A 46 -6.86 -2.52 -3.65
C ALA A 46 -6.77 -1.14 -2.98
N GLN A 47 -7.45 -0.98 -1.86
CA GLN A 47 -7.50 0.26 -1.09
C GLN A 47 -7.42 -0.02 0.40
N MET A 48 -6.50 0.67 1.08
CA MET A 48 -6.41 0.65 2.53
C MET A 48 -7.42 1.63 3.15
N HIS A 49 -8.01 1.20 4.25
CA HIS A 49 -8.92 1.99 5.06
C HIS A 49 -8.48 1.96 6.52
N LYS A 50 -8.39 3.13 7.14
CA LYS A 50 -8.21 3.25 8.58
C LYS A 50 -9.42 2.69 9.31
N LYS A 51 -9.21 1.75 10.23
CA LYS A 51 -10.28 1.29 11.11
C LYS A 51 -10.42 2.30 12.26
N HIS A 52 -11.42 3.16 12.19
CA HIS A 52 -11.72 4.13 13.25
C HIS A 52 -12.41 3.42 14.43
N ASN A 53 -11.64 2.85 15.36
CA ASN A 53 -12.17 2.47 16.67
C ASN A 53 -11.50 3.35 17.74
N VAL A 54 -12.29 3.88 18.68
CA VAL A 54 -11.80 4.78 19.76
C VAL A 54 -10.68 4.11 20.60
N GLU A 55 -10.68 2.78 20.68
CA GLU A 55 -9.62 1.98 21.30
C GLU A 55 -8.29 1.92 20.50
N SER A 56 -8.31 2.06 19.17
CA SER A 56 -7.07 1.94 18.37
C SER A 56 -6.13 3.11 18.56
N VAL A 57 -6.66 4.27 19.01
CA VAL A 57 -5.87 5.46 19.35
C VAL A 57 -5.11 5.27 20.67
N LEU A 58 -5.62 4.44 21.60
CA LEU A 58 -5.02 4.20 22.91
C LEU A 58 -3.99 3.05 22.94
N LEU A 59 -4.05 2.11 21.99
CA LEU A 59 -3.33 0.82 22.08
C LEU A 59 -2.12 0.66 21.16
N GLY A 60 -1.76 1.68 20.36
CA GLY A 60 -0.55 1.66 19.53
C GLY A 60 -0.46 0.55 18.48
N LYS A 61 -1.52 -0.26 18.31
CA LYS A 61 -1.62 -1.30 17.27
C LYS A 61 -2.54 -0.78 16.18
N ASP A 62 -1.94 -0.25 15.13
CA ASP A 62 -2.63 0.24 13.93
C ASP A 62 -3.38 -0.90 13.24
N LYS A 63 -4.65 -1.07 13.59
CA LYS A 63 -5.57 -1.95 12.86
C LYS A 63 -6.02 -1.21 11.60
N PHE A 64 -5.67 -1.74 10.43
CA PHE A 64 -6.19 -1.28 9.14
C PHE A 64 -6.94 -2.40 8.43
N MET A 65 -7.77 -2.03 7.47
CA MET A 65 -8.42 -2.97 6.56
C MET A 65 -7.98 -2.67 5.14
N VAL A 66 -7.96 -3.69 4.29
CA VAL A 66 -7.69 -3.51 2.86
C VAL A 66 -8.84 -4.11 2.08
N MET A 67 -9.50 -3.29 1.29
CA MET A 67 -10.45 -3.73 0.28
C MET A 67 -9.66 -4.18 -0.93
N VAL A 68 -9.89 -5.41 -1.40
CA VAL A 68 -9.27 -5.95 -2.62
C VAL A 68 -10.37 -6.20 -3.63
N TYR A 69 -10.24 -5.65 -4.83
CA TYR A 69 -11.24 -5.77 -5.88
C TYR A 69 -11.20 -7.16 -6.52
N PRO A 70 -12.32 -7.61 -7.15
CA PRO A 70 -12.38 -8.91 -7.81
C PRO A 70 -11.24 -9.11 -8.83
N ASN A 71 -10.83 -10.37 -9.02
CA ASN A 71 -9.78 -10.79 -9.96
C ASN A 71 -8.36 -10.31 -9.62
N VAL A 72 -8.14 -9.76 -8.43
CA VAL A 72 -6.80 -9.42 -7.93
C VAL A 72 -6.28 -10.55 -7.05
N VAL A 73 -5.02 -10.93 -7.26
CA VAL A 73 -4.35 -11.96 -6.43
C VAL A 73 -4.03 -11.37 -5.06
N TYR A 74 -4.69 -11.85 -4.00
CA TYR A 74 -4.50 -11.35 -2.63
C TYR A 74 -3.05 -11.43 -2.15
N ALA A 75 -2.31 -12.48 -2.53
CA ALA A 75 -0.90 -12.63 -2.15
C ALA A 75 -0.02 -11.48 -2.67
N PHE A 76 -0.30 -10.97 -3.87
CA PHE A 76 0.40 -9.80 -4.42
C PHE A 76 0.14 -8.54 -3.60
N VAL A 77 -1.13 -8.31 -3.22
CA VAL A 77 -1.52 -7.18 -2.36
C VAL A 77 -0.83 -7.27 -0.99
N VAL A 78 -0.83 -8.45 -0.37
CA VAL A 78 -0.17 -8.68 0.93
C VAL A 78 1.34 -8.45 0.84
N ALA A 79 1.99 -8.88 -0.23
CA ALA A 79 3.41 -8.63 -0.44
C ALA A 79 3.73 -7.13 -0.54
N LEU A 80 2.90 -6.36 -1.25
CA LEU A 80 3.07 -4.90 -1.31
C LEU A 80 2.86 -4.25 0.05
N ILE A 81 1.90 -4.72 0.86
CA ILE A 81 1.69 -4.24 2.23
C ILE A 81 2.92 -4.53 3.11
N ALA A 82 3.51 -5.72 3.00
CA ALA A 82 4.71 -6.08 3.75
C ALA A 82 5.93 -5.22 3.34
N ILE A 83 6.07 -4.89 2.05
CA ILE A 83 7.09 -3.95 1.57
C ILE A 83 6.86 -2.56 2.15
N LEU A 84 5.61 -2.07 2.14
CA LEU A 84 5.27 -0.78 2.75
C LEU A 84 5.57 -0.78 4.24
N ASP A 85 5.23 -1.86 4.96
CA ASP A 85 5.55 -2.01 6.39
C ASP A 85 7.06 -1.95 6.63
N GLY A 86 7.86 -2.70 5.87
CA GLY A 86 9.31 -2.68 5.98
C GLY A 86 9.97 -1.34 5.62
N ILE A 87 9.40 -0.57 4.68
CA ILE A 87 9.90 0.78 4.36
C ILE A 87 9.58 1.79 5.46
N ASN A 88 8.45 1.61 6.15
CA ASN A 88 7.96 2.55 7.15
C ASN A 88 8.19 2.05 8.59
N HIS A 89 8.90 0.94 8.76
CA HIS A 89 9.42 0.53 10.05
C HIS A 89 10.66 1.39 10.29
N ASP A 90 10.61 2.28 11.27
CA ASP A 90 11.80 2.96 11.75
C ASP A 90 12.70 1.89 12.38
N ASP A 91 13.99 1.86 11.98
CA ASP A 91 15.03 1.02 12.60
C ASP A 91 15.31 1.52 14.04
N ASP A 92 14.32 1.43 14.94
CA ASP A 92 14.51 1.62 16.37
C ASP A 92 14.84 0.27 17.03
N GLU A 93 15.97 -0.33 16.64
CA GLU A 93 16.76 -1.27 17.45
C GLU A 93 18.24 -0.84 17.52
#